data_AF-A0A8H9QWR3-F1
#
_entry.id   AF-A0A8H9QWR3-F1
#
_cell.length_a   1.000
_cell.length_b   1.000
_cell.length_c   1.000
_cell.angle_alpha   90.00
_cell.angle_beta   90.00
_cell.angle_gamma   90.00
#
_symmetry.space_group_name_H-M   'P 1'
#
loop_
_entity.id
_entity.type
_entity.pdbx_description
1 polymer ?
#
loop_
_entity_poly.entity_id
_entity_poly.type
_entity_poly.pdbx_seq_one_letter_code
_entity_poly.pdbx_strand_id
1 'polypeptide(L)'
;SPYGNMIDFLILSSFIGINFLFVKNGSVSRYKVYSKKREAMSTLKDFEIENPAWNFYEIETQIEESFPLIQEAWMNRDYSPVKHLMTDNFFDTHTVKMNWMLLKKEKNILSDVELKKVTPILAVENDENGEDFIWVLLKAKMIDYTINEENNCIIDGDYSTANSFQEFWKFIRKDDKWLADTILQVDDIESLDYFDKLKP
;
A
#
# COMPACT_ATOMS: atom_id res chain seq x y z
N SER A 1 30.83 -8.53 -9.39
CA SER A 1 30.08 -9.78 -9.12
C SER A 1 28.59 -9.45 -9.21
N PRO A 2 27.72 -10.32 -9.77
CA PRO A 2 26.26 -10.09 -9.77
C PRO A 2 25.71 -9.85 -8.36
N TYR A 3 26.41 -10.37 -7.35
CA TYR A 3 26.12 -10.19 -5.93
C TYR A 3 26.61 -8.87 -5.34
N GLY A 4 27.53 -8.16 -6.01
CA GLY A 4 28.04 -6.86 -5.54
C GLY A 4 26.98 -5.76 -5.65
N ASN A 5 26.32 -5.68 -6.80
CA ASN A 5 25.25 -4.70 -7.04
C ASN A 5 23.98 -4.99 -6.22
N MET A 6 23.71 -6.27 -5.91
CA MET A 6 22.54 -6.68 -5.12
C MET A 6 22.75 -6.37 -3.63
N ILE A 7 23.98 -6.50 -3.14
CA ILE A 7 24.37 -6.09 -1.79
C ILE A 7 24.40 -4.56 -1.69
N ASP A 8 24.87 -3.84 -2.71
CA ASP A 8 24.83 -2.37 -2.73
C ASP A 8 23.38 -1.84 -2.73
N PHE A 9 22.44 -2.49 -3.41
CA PHE A 9 21.02 -2.12 -3.38
C PHE A 9 20.38 -2.37 -2.00
N LEU A 10 20.73 -3.49 -1.36
CA LEU A 10 20.28 -3.82 0.00
C LEU A 10 20.91 -2.90 1.05
N ILE A 11 22.18 -2.50 0.89
CA ILE A 11 22.89 -1.62 1.83
C ILE A 11 22.46 -0.15 1.64
N LEU A 12 22.18 0.31 0.41
CA LEU A 12 21.62 1.64 0.21
C LEU A 12 20.17 1.74 0.73
N SER A 13 19.39 0.65 0.61
CA SER A 13 18.07 0.53 1.25
C SER A 13 18.11 0.43 2.77
N SER A 14 19.29 0.16 3.36
CA SER A 14 19.48 0.03 4.81
C SER A 14 19.91 1.34 5.51
N PHE A 15 20.21 2.40 4.75
CA PHE A 15 20.62 3.70 5.29
C PHE A 15 19.73 4.88 4.88
N ILE A 16 18.87 4.72 3.86
CA ILE A 16 17.76 5.65 3.63
C ILE A 16 16.70 5.25 4.65
N GLY A 17 16.61 6.06 5.72
CA GLY A 17 15.93 5.72 6.95
C GLY A 17 14.64 4.94 6.78
N ILE A 18 14.44 4.03 7.73
CA ILE A 18 13.16 3.44 8.15
C ILE A 18 12.16 4.59 8.34
N ASN A 19 11.63 5.07 7.22
CA ASN A 19 10.71 6.21 7.06
C ASN A 19 9.37 5.72 6.48
N PHE A 20 9.19 4.41 6.36
CA PHE A 20 8.01 3.80 5.78
C PHE A 20 6.93 3.49 6.83
N LEU A 21 7.23 3.68 8.12
CA LEU A 21 6.30 3.42 9.22
C LEU A 21 5.37 4.61 9.51
N PHE A 22 5.42 5.65 8.69
CA PHE A 22 4.78 6.92 8.98
C PHE A 22 3.69 7.22 7.97
N VAL A 23 2.52 7.61 8.49
CA VAL A 23 1.62 8.53 7.81
C VAL A 23 2.40 9.80 7.45
N LYS A 24 2.93 9.86 6.23
CA LYS A 24 3.52 11.09 5.69
C LYS A 24 2.41 11.97 5.12
N ASN A 25 2.46 13.27 5.40
CA ASN A 25 1.53 14.27 4.88
C ASN A 25 1.78 14.64 3.40
N GLY A 26 2.41 13.72 2.66
CA GLY A 26 2.61 13.83 1.22
C GLY A 26 1.27 14.10 0.53
N SER A 27 1.27 15.04 -0.40
CA SER A 27 0.08 15.41 -1.14
C SER A 27 0.38 15.39 -2.62
N VAL A 28 -0.41 14.61 -3.36
CA VAL A 28 -0.30 14.57 -4.82
C VAL A 28 -1.18 15.62 -5.47
N SER A 29 -0.73 16.11 -6.64
CA SER A 29 -1.48 17.09 -7.43
C SER A 29 -2.86 16.55 -7.78
N ARG A 30 -3.91 17.20 -7.24
CA ARG A 30 -5.32 16.84 -7.47
C ARG A 30 -5.68 16.80 -8.95
N TYR A 31 -5.10 17.71 -9.74
CA TYR A 31 -5.31 17.76 -11.19
C TYR A 31 -4.72 16.52 -11.88
N LYS A 32 -3.46 16.16 -11.56
CA LYS A 32 -2.84 14.96 -12.15
C LYS A 32 -3.58 13.69 -11.72
N VAL A 33 -3.97 13.57 -10.44
CA VAL A 33 -4.78 12.45 -9.94
C VAL A 33 -6.11 12.35 -10.69
N TYR A 34 -6.79 13.48 -10.92
CA TYR A 34 -8.04 13.49 -11.69
C TYR A 34 -7.82 13.01 -13.13
N SER A 35 -6.72 13.42 -13.78
CA SER A 35 -6.37 12.92 -15.11
C SER A 35 -6.14 11.41 -15.11
N LYS A 36 -5.36 10.89 -14.17
CA LYS A 36 -5.10 9.44 -14.02
C LYS A 36 -6.37 8.65 -13.76
N LYS A 37 -7.24 9.14 -12.86
CA LYS A 37 -8.55 8.54 -12.61
C LYS A 37 -9.36 8.41 -13.88
N ARG A 38 -9.41 9.46 -14.72
CA ARG A 38 -10.19 9.42 -15.97
C ARG A 38 -9.66 8.37 -16.95
N GLU A 39 -8.33 8.30 -17.09
CA GLU A 39 -7.68 7.30 -17.93
C GLU A 39 -7.95 5.88 -17.41
N ALA A 40 -7.65 5.62 -16.14
CA ALA A 40 -7.85 4.32 -15.52
C ALA A 40 -9.31 3.87 -15.58
N MET A 41 -10.27 4.76 -15.32
CA MET A 41 -11.71 4.45 -15.44
C MET A 41 -12.14 4.16 -16.88
N SER A 42 -11.45 4.67 -17.90
CA SER A 42 -11.72 4.29 -19.29
C SER A 42 -11.24 2.86 -19.53
N THR A 43 -9.98 2.58 -19.17
CA THR A 43 -9.38 1.24 -19.30
C THR A 43 -10.17 0.17 -18.54
N LEU A 44 -10.59 0.46 -17.30
CA LEU A 44 -11.40 -0.45 -16.49
C LEU A 44 -12.72 -0.82 -17.17
N LYS A 45 -13.38 0.15 -17.81
CA LYS A 45 -14.62 -0.11 -18.56
C LYS A 45 -14.38 -0.96 -19.79
N ASP A 46 -13.23 -0.81 -20.45
CA ASP A 46 -12.89 -1.62 -21.61
C ASP A 46 -12.62 -3.07 -21.18
N PHE A 47 -11.90 -3.30 -20.08
CA PHE A 47 -11.66 -4.64 -19.53
C PHE A 47 -12.93 -5.31 -18.98
N GLU A 48 -13.83 -4.53 -18.35
CA GLU A 48 -15.10 -5.02 -17.78
C GLU A 48 -16.01 -5.67 -18.84
N ILE A 49 -15.88 -5.30 -20.12
CA ILE A 49 -16.69 -5.87 -21.22
C ILE A 49 -16.50 -7.39 -21.34
N GLU A 50 -15.26 -7.86 -21.21
CA GLU A 50 -14.90 -9.27 -21.36
C GLU A 50 -14.79 -9.99 -20.01
N ASN A 51 -14.41 -9.25 -18.97
CA ASN A 51 -14.15 -9.80 -17.64
C ASN A 51 -14.75 -8.92 -16.53
N PRO A 52 -15.91 -9.31 -15.96
CA PRO A 52 -16.60 -8.55 -14.91
C PRO A 52 -15.78 -8.32 -13.63
N ALA A 53 -14.70 -9.06 -13.40
CA ALA A 53 -13.81 -8.85 -12.26
C ALA A 53 -13.13 -7.47 -12.27
N TRP A 54 -13.16 -6.77 -13.41
CA TRP A 54 -12.66 -5.40 -13.58
C TRP A 54 -13.67 -4.30 -13.23
N ASN A 55 -14.89 -4.66 -12.79
CA ASN A 55 -15.84 -3.66 -12.29
C ASN A 55 -15.26 -2.91 -11.09
N PHE A 56 -14.92 -1.64 -11.27
CA PHE A 56 -14.23 -0.87 -10.25
C PHE A 56 -15.00 -0.72 -8.94
N TYR A 57 -16.33 -0.73 -8.95
CA TYR A 57 -17.12 -0.64 -7.72
C TYR A 57 -16.98 -1.90 -6.86
N GLU A 58 -16.91 -3.07 -7.50
CA GLU A 58 -16.62 -4.34 -6.82
C GLU A 58 -15.18 -4.37 -6.30
N ILE A 59 -14.22 -3.87 -7.08
CA ILE A 59 -12.82 -3.71 -6.64
C ILE A 59 -12.74 -2.79 -5.42
N GLU A 60 -13.37 -1.61 -5.49
CA GLU A 60 -13.41 -0.63 -4.42
C GLU A 60 -14.00 -1.24 -3.15
N THR A 61 -15.08 -2.02 -3.26
CA THR A 61 -15.69 -2.75 -2.14
C THR A 61 -14.71 -3.74 -1.49
N GLN A 62 -14.02 -4.57 -2.29
CA GLN A 62 -13.00 -5.49 -1.75
C GLN A 62 -11.85 -4.75 -1.05
N ILE A 63 -11.45 -3.58 -1.55
CA ILE A 63 -10.43 -2.74 -0.93
C ILE A 63 -10.94 -2.15 0.39
N GLU A 64 -12.18 -1.65 0.42
CA GLU A 64 -12.82 -1.11 1.62
C GLU A 64 -12.97 -2.15 2.74
N GLU A 65 -13.27 -3.40 2.38
CA GLU A 65 -13.35 -4.52 3.33
C GLU A 65 -11.98 -4.99 3.81
N SER A 66 -10.99 -5.07 2.91
CA SER A 66 -9.67 -5.61 3.24
C SER A 66 -8.78 -4.62 4.00
N PHE A 67 -8.88 -3.32 3.71
CA PHE A 67 -8.03 -2.29 4.29
C PHE A 67 -7.99 -2.30 5.84
N PRO A 68 -9.13 -2.21 6.57
CA PRO A 68 -9.08 -2.20 8.04
C PRO A 68 -8.54 -3.52 8.62
N LEU A 69 -8.82 -4.65 7.98
CA LEU A 69 -8.32 -5.97 8.41
C LEU A 69 -6.80 -6.07 8.28
N ILE A 70 -6.24 -5.55 7.18
CA ILE A 70 -4.79 -5.50 6.96
C ILE A 70 -4.11 -4.56 7.98
N GLN A 71 -4.73 -3.42 8.29
CA GLN A 71 -4.22 -2.47 9.31
C GLN A 71 -4.23 -3.08 10.72
N GLU A 72 -5.31 -3.79 11.08
CA GLU A 72 -5.39 -4.49 12.37
C GLU A 72 -4.32 -5.58 12.49
N ALA A 73 -4.14 -6.39 11.44
CA ALA A 73 -3.12 -7.42 11.38
C ALA A 73 -1.69 -6.85 11.50
N TRP A 74 -1.44 -5.70 10.86
CA TRP A 74 -0.19 -4.96 11.00
C TRP A 74 0.06 -4.51 12.45
N MET A 75 -0.92 -3.87 13.09
CA MET A 75 -0.82 -3.43 14.49
C MET A 75 -0.58 -4.61 15.45
N ASN A 76 -1.21 -5.75 15.18
CA ASN A 76 -1.05 -6.98 15.96
C ASN A 76 0.26 -7.72 15.66
N ARG A 77 0.99 -7.33 14.61
CA ARG A 77 2.16 -8.04 14.06
C ARG A 77 1.86 -9.50 13.70
N ASP A 78 0.64 -9.77 13.21
CA ASP A 78 0.19 -11.10 12.79
C ASP A 78 -0.76 -11.02 11.58
N TYR A 79 -0.26 -11.42 10.41
CA TYR A 79 -1.04 -11.51 9.18
C TYR A 79 -1.73 -12.85 8.95
N SER A 80 -1.54 -13.84 9.83
CA SER A 80 -2.14 -15.17 9.67
C SER A 80 -3.67 -15.13 9.41
N PRO A 81 -4.47 -14.28 10.10
CA PRO A 81 -5.91 -14.21 9.86
C PRO A 81 -6.30 -13.64 8.49
N VAL A 82 -5.43 -12.81 7.89
CA VAL A 82 -5.72 -12.02 6.68
C VAL A 82 -4.82 -12.39 5.49
N LYS A 83 -4.07 -13.50 5.58
CA LYS A 83 -3.16 -13.93 4.50
C LYS A 83 -3.87 -14.07 3.14
N HIS A 84 -5.15 -14.39 3.14
CA HIS A 84 -5.98 -14.51 1.95
C HIS A 84 -6.34 -13.18 1.27
N LEU A 85 -5.96 -12.02 1.85
CA LEU A 85 -6.20 -10.67 1.33
C LEU A 85 -4.95 -10.05 0.70
N MET A 86 -3.83 -10.78 0.66
CA MET A 86 -2.54 -10.27 0.21
C MET A 86 -1.75 -11.30 -0.57
N THR A 87 -0.81 -10.84 -1.38
CA THR A 87 0.13 -11.71 -2.09
C THR A 87 1.24 -12.19 -1.15
N ASP A 88 1.97 -13.23 -1.57
CA ASP A 88 3.16 -13.68 -0.84
C ASP A 88 4.23 -12.57 -0.80
N ASN A 89 4.38 -11.79 -1.88
CA ASN A 89 5.29 -10.65 -1.93
C ASN A 89 4.95 -9.57 -0.87
N PHE A 90 3.67 -9.23 -0.71
CA PHE A 90 3.23 -8.33 0.36
C PHE A 90 3.57 -8.89 1.73
N PHE A 91 3.22 -10.17 1.97
CA PHE A 91 3.43 -10.85 3.24
C PHE A 91 4.90 -10.89 3.62
N ASP A 92 5.78 -11.28 2.70
CA ASP A 92 7.23 -11.39 2.93
C ASP A 92 7.83 -10.01 3.23
N THR A 93 7.46 -8.99 2.43
CA THR A 93 7.93 -7.61 2.61
C THR A 93 7.52 -7.06 3.98
N HIS A 94 6.28 -7.28 4.41
CA HIS A 94 5.82 -6.79 5.71
C HIS A 94 6.35 -7.63 6.87
N THR A 95 6.59 -8.93 6.68
CA THR A 95 7.23 -9.79 7.69
C THR A 95 8.64 -9.30 8.03
N VAL A 96 9.42 -8.87 7.03
CA VAL A 96 10.72 -8.25 7.27
C VAL A 96 10.57 -6.99 8.15
N LYS A 97 9.59 -6.13 7.87
CA LYS A 97 9.32 -4.92 8.67
C LYS A 97 8.92 -5.25 10.11
N MET A 98 8.02 -6.20 10.31
CA MET A 98 7.58 -6.65 11.64
C MET A 98 8.75 -7.19 12.46
N ASN A 99 9.64 -7.98 11.84
CA ASN A 99 10.83 -8.50 12.49
C ASN A 99 11.78 -7.37 12.94
N TRP A 100 11.94 -6.31 12.14
CA TRP A 100 12.71 -5.14 12.54
C TRP A 100 12.10 -4.41 13.75
N MET A 101 10.78 -4.24 13.77
CA MET A 101 10.09 -3.64 14.92
C MET A 101 10.26 -4.47 16.19
N LEU A 102 10.16 -5.80 16.08
CA LEU A 102 10.40 -6.72 17.20
C LEU A 102 11.83 -6.63 17.76
N LEU A 103 12.83 -6.48 16.89
CA LEU A 103 14.23 -6.28 17.29
C LEU A 103 14.43 -4.95 18.02
N LYS A 104 13.76 -3.89 17.57
CA LYS A 104 13.84 -2.56 18.17
C LYS A 104 12.94 -2.36 19.40
N LYS A 105 12.10 -3.34 19.75
CA LYS A 105 11.06 -3.22 20.78
C LYS A 105 10.09 -2.08 20.47
N GLU A 106 9.73 -1.94 19.20
CA GLU A 106 8.79 -0.94 18.72
C GLU A 106 7.45 -1.61 18.42
N LYS A 107 6.36 -0.96 18.82
CA LYS A 107 5.01 -1.38 18.44
C LYS A 107 4.24 -0.20 17.90
N ASN A 108 3.72 -0.36 16.69
CA ASN A 108 2.83 0.60 16.06
C ASN A 108 1.41 0.38 16.60
N ILE A 109 0.75 1.47 16.97
CA ILE A 109 -0.61 1.47 17.53
C ILE A 109 -1.48 2.30 16.61
N LEU A 110 -2.52 1.65 16.09
CA LEU A 110 -3.48 2.24 15.17
C LEU A 110 -4.87 2.26 15.82
N SER A 111 -5.56 3.40 15.74
CA SER A 111 -6.96 3.50 16.13
C SER A 111 -7.72 4.51 15.27
N ASP A 112 -9.06 4.46 15.32
CA ASP A 112 -9.93 5.31 14.49
C ASP A 112 -9.59 5.23 12.99
N VAL A 113 -9.28 4.01 12.52
CA VAL A 113 -8.92 3.74 11.12
C VAL A 113 -10.14 3.96 10.23
N GLU A 114 -10.02 4.90 9.30
CA GLU A 114 -11.09 5.27 8.39
C GLU A 114 -10.54 5.46 6.97
N LEU A 115 -10.95 4.58 6.05
CA LEU A 115 -10.71 4.77 4.62
C LEU A 115 -11.70 5.79 4.07
N LYS A 116 -11.20 6.89 3.52
CA LYS A 116 -12.01 8.02 3.04
C LYS A 116 -12.32 7.97 1.56
N LYS A 117 -11.39 7.40 0.77
CA LYS A 117 -11.51 7.38 -0.68
C LYS A 117 -10.55 6.38 -1.31
N VAL A 118 -11.05 5.62 -2.29
CA VAL A 118 -10.23 4.89 -3.26
C VAL A 118 -10.28 5.64 -4.59
N THR A 119 -9.14 5.75 -5.27
CA THR A 119 -9.09 6.40 -6.60
C THR A 119 -8.24 5.55 -7.52
N PRO A 120 -8.77 5.02 -8.63
CA PRO A 120 -7.98 4.23 -9.56
C PRO A 120 -6.95 5.15 -10.24
N ILE A 121 -5.73 4.65 -10.39
CA ILE A 121 -4.60 5.39 -10.97
C ILE A 121 -4.11 4.72 -12.25
N LEU A 122 -4.07 3.38 -12.24
CA LEU A 122 -3.65 2.56 -13.38
C LEU A 122 -4.32 1.18 -13.25
N ALA A 123 -4.80 0.63 -14.35
CA ALA A 123 -5.25 -0.75 -14.48
C ALA A 123 -4.46 -1.39 -15.63
N VAL A 124 -3.97 -2.61 -15.43
CA VAL A 124 -3.21 -3.39 -16.42
C VAL A 124 -3.75 -4.81 -16.40
N GLU A 125 -4.23 -5.26 -17.55
CA GLU A 125 -4.62 -6.65 -17.79
C GLU A 125 -3.48 -7.36 -18.53
N ASN A 126 -3.13 -8.55 -18.04
CA ASN A 126 -2.15 -9.45 -18.63
C ASN A 126 -0.81 -8.76 -18.90
N ASP A 127 -0.11 -8.38 -17.83
CA ASP A 127 1.23 -7.80 -17.90
C ASP A 127 2.28 -8.78 -18.48
N GLU A 128 3.56 -8.40 -18.48
CA GLU A 128 4.65 -9.23 -19.02
C GLU A 128 4.77 -10.62 -18.35
N ASN A 129 4.27 -10.76 -17.12
CA ASN A 129 4.25 -11.99 -16.35
C ASN A 129 2.89 -12.69 -16.39
N GLY A 130 1.92 -12.15 -17.12
CA GLY A 130 0.54 -12.62 -17.17
C GLY A 130 -0.30 -12.25 -15.95
N GLU A 131 0.09 -11.21 -15.22
CA GLU A 131 -0.63 -10.72 -14.05
C GLU A 131 -1.59 -9.57 -14.41
N ASP A 132 -2.78 -9.60 -13.82
CA ASP A 132 -3.71 -8.48 -13.83
C ASP A 132 -3.50 -7.67 -12.55
N PHE A 133 -3.31 -6.37 -12.66
CA PHE A 133 -3.16 -5.51 -11.49
C PHE A 133 -3.80 -4.13 -11.63
N ILE A 134 -4.12 -3.55 -10.49
CA ILE A 134 -4.60 -2.17 -10.37
C ILE A 134 -3.77 -1.43 -9.32
N TRP A 135 -3.39 -0.19 -9.64
CA TRP A 135 -2.92 0.77 -8.66
C TRP A 135 -4.04 1.73 -8.30
N VAL A 136 -4.24 1.92 -7.00
CA VAL A 136 -5.17 2.90 -6.45
C VAL A 136 -4.43 3.87 -5.54
N LEU A 137 -4.89 5.12 -5.51
CA LEU A 137 -4.55 6.09 -4.47
C LEU A 137 -5.60 5.98 -3.37
N LEU A 138 -5.18 5.50 -2.21
CA LEU A 138 -5.98 5.52 -1.01
C LEU A 138 -5.84 6.87 -0.33
N LYS A 139 -6.94 7.40 0.19
CA LYS A 139 -6.93 8.46 1.19
C LYS A 139 -7.58 7.90 2.44
N ALA A 140 -6.85 7.91 3.55
CA ALA A 140 -7.35 7.40 4.82
C ALA A 140 -7.06 8.40 5.94
N LYS A 141 -7.63 8.14 7.11
CA LYS A 141 -7.42 8.89 8.34
C LYS A 141 -7.31 7.89 9.49
N MET A 142 -6.32 8.04 10.36
CA MET A 142 -6.20 7.24 11.58
C MET A 142 -5.35 7.95 12.62
N ILE A 143 -5.50 7.54 13.89
CA ILE A 143 -4.50 7.75 14.92
C ILE A 143 -3.40 6.73 14.66
N ASP A 144 -2.17 7.21 14.54
CA ASP A 144 -0.99 6.40 14.27
C ASP A 144 0.15 6.91 15.13
N TYR A 145 0.65 6.05 16.01
CA TYR A 145 1.81 6.33 16.85
C TYR A 145 2.56 5.05 17.15
N THR A 146 3.86 5.20 17.41
CA THR A 146 4.73 4.09 17.76
C THR A 146 5.20 4.24 19.20
N ILE A 147 5.09 3.15 19.97
CA ILE A 147 5.61 3.07 21.33
C ILE A 147 6.88 2.22 21.37
N ASN A 148 7.77 2.55 22.30
CA ASN A 148 8.79 1.61 22.75
C ASN A 148 8.17 0.69 23.82
N GLU A 149 8.22 -0.62 23.60
CA GLU A 149 7.59 -1.63 24.45
C GLU A 149 8.30 -1.83 25.80
N GLU A 150 9.53 -1.34 25.98
CA GLU A 150 10.26 -1.47 27.25
C GLU A 150 9.80 -0.43 28.28
N ASN A 151 9.48 0.78 27.84
CA ASN A 151 9.11 1.91 28.71
C ASN A 151 7.71 2.49 28.44
N ASN A 152 7.01 2.01 27.41
CA ASN A 152 5.71 2.50 26.93
C ASN A 152 5.71 3.99 26.53
N CYS A 153 6.89 4.58 26.28
CA CYS A 153 6.97 5.94 25.77
C CYS A 153 6.60 5.95 24.29
N ILE A 154 5.84 6.97 23.90
CA ILE A 154 5.62 7.30 22.49
C ILE A 154 6.95 7.81 21.93
N ILE A 155 7.45 7.16 20.90
CA ILE A 155 8.71 7.51 20.23
C ILE A 155 8.47 8.19 18.88
N ASP A 156 7.25 8.06 18.34
CA ASP A 156 6.83 8.74 17.12
C ASP A 156 5.30 8.82 17.02
N GLY A 157 4.77 9.81 16.28
CA GLY A 157 3.35 10.01 16.04
C GLY A 157 2.62 10.74 17.18
N ASP A 158 1.29 10.74 17.11
CA ASP A 158 0.41 11.39 18.09
C ASP A 158 -0.74 10.44 18.47
N TYR A 159 -0.82 10.09 19.75
CA TYR A 159 -1.84 9.18 20.29
C TYR A 159 -3.24 9.80 20.38
N SER A 160 -3.37 11.11 20.17
CA SER A 160 -4.59 11.88 20.38
C SER A 160 -5.14 12.53 19.11
N THR A 161 -4.34 12.59 18.05
CA THR A 161 -4.71 13.27 16.80
C THR A 161 -4.74 12.29 15.64
N ALA A 162 -5.92 12.11 15.06
CA ALA A 162 -6.09 11.33 13.84
C ALA A 162 -5.65 12.15 12.60
N ASN A 163 -4.60 11.69 11.92
CA ASN A 163 -4.03 12.35 10.75
C ASN A 163 -4.54 11.73 9.44
N SER A 164 -4.74 12.56 8.42
CA SER A 164 -5.10 12.09 7.08
C SER A 164 -3.85 11.86 6.25
N PHE A 165 -3.84 10.77 5.49
CA PHE A 165 -2.71 10.40 4.63
C PHE A 165 -3.16 9.87 3.30
N GLN A 166 -2.19 9.72 2.40
CA GLN A 166 -2.40 9.16 1.09
C GLN A 166 -1.27 8.19 0.75
N GLU A 167 -1.64 7.05 0.18
CA GLU A 167 -0.71 5.99 -0.24
C GLU A 167 -1.18 5.40 -1.56
N PHE A 168 -0.24 4.92 -2.36
CA PHE A 168 -0.53 4.10 -3.52
C PHE A 168 -0.48 2.64 -3.13
N TRP A 169 -1.56 1.91 -3.42
CA TRP A 169 -1.63 0.47 -3.19
C TRP A 169 -1.80 -0.23 -4.53
N LYS A 170 -0.94 -1.22 -4.79
CA LYS A 170 -1.08 -2.19 -5.88
C LYS A 170 -1.89 -3.37 -5.37
N PHE A 171 -2.91 -3.75 -6.13
CA PHE A 171 -3.63 -4.99 -5.96
C PHE A 171 -3.43 -5.86 -7.19
N ILE A 172 -3.14 -7.15 -6.97
CA ILE A 172 -3.03 -8.16 -8.03
C ILE A 172 -4.27 -9.03 -7.99
N ARG A 173 -4.86 -9.29 -9.15
CA ARG A 173 -5.99 -10.20 -9.27
C ARG A 173 -5.50 -11.63 -9.20
N LYS A 174 -6.11 -12.43 -8.34
CA LYS A 174 -5.98 -13.90 -8.36
C LYS A 174 -7.38 -14.49 -8.30
N ASP A 175 -7.72 -15.27 -9.32
CA ASP A 175 -9.09 -15.71 -9.58
C ASP A 175 -10.02 -14.47 -9.64
N ASP A 176 -10.97 -14.33 -8.71
CA ASP A 176 -11.90 -13.19 -8.64
C ASP A 176 -11.63 -12.24 -7.45
N LYS A 177 -10.44 -12.34 -6.85
CA LYS A 177 -10.05 -11.53 -5.69
C LYS A 177 -8.91 -10.57 -6.00
N TRP A 178 -9.00 -9.38 -5.45
CA TRP A 178 -7.97 -8.34 -5.52
C TRP A 178 -7.13 -8.37 -4.25
N LEU A 179 -5.90 -8.85 -4.36
CA LEU A 179 -5.00 -9.05 -3.22
C LEU A 179 -3.99 -7.91 -3.12
N ALA A 180 -3.82 -7.34 -1.93
CA ALA A 180 -2.81 -6.31 -1.69
C ALA A 180 -1.41 -6.87 -1.97
N ASP A 181 -0.61 -6.12 -2.74
CA ASP A 181 0.72 -6.56 -3.18
C ASP A 181 1.84 -5.60 -2.78
N THR A 182 1.70 -4.32 -3.15
CA THR A 182 2.74 -3.31 -2.93
C THR A 182 2.11 -2.02 -2.41
N ILE A 183 2.77 -1.37 -1.46
CA ILE A 183 2.41 -0.03 -0.98
C ILE A 183 3.55 0.92 -1.33
N LEU A 184 3.23 2.10 -1.83
CA LEU A 184 4.18 3.21 -2.02
C LEU A 184 3.66 4.46 -1.29
N GLN A 185 4.53 5.11 -0.51
CA GLN A 185 4.19 6.41 0.04
C GLN A 185 4.12 7.44 -1.09
N VAL A 186 3.26 8.45 -0.95
CA VAL A 186 3.22 9.56 -1.92
C VAL A 186 4.59 10.22 -2.10
N ASP A 187 5.37 10.31 -1.02
CA ASP A 187 6.69 10.94 -1.05
C ASP A 187 7.78 10.05 -1.66
N ASP A 188 7.50 8.75 -1.88
CA ASP A 188 8.46 7.83 -2.51
C ASP A 188 8.42 7.92 -4.04
N ILE A 189 7.44 8.63 -4.61
CA ILE A 189 7.32 8.86 -6.06
C ILE A 189 7.56 10.33 -6.42
N GLU A 190 8.47 10.58 -7.35
CA GLU A 190 8.77 11.95 -7.80
C GLU A 190 7.60 12.57 -8.60
N SER A 191 6.86 11.75 -9.34
CA SER A 191 5.73 12.18 -10.18
C SER A 191 4.79 11.01 -10.46
N LEU A 192 3.50 11.32 -10.71
CA LEU A 192 2.52 10.34 -11.20
C LEU A 192 2.85 9.76 -12.58
N ASP A 193 3.81 10.36 -13.28
CA ASP A 193 4.33 9.83 -14.55
C ASP A 193 5.11 8.51 -14.31
N TYR A 194 5.44 8.17 -13.05
CA TYR A 194 5.89 6.84 -12.66
C TYR A 194 4.96 5.74 -13.17
N PHE A 195 3.64 5.91 -13.02
CA PHE A 195 2.64 4.91 -13.42
C PHE A 195 2.50 4.77 -14.94
N ASP A 196 2.93 5.75 -15.73
CA ASP A 196 2.94 5.60 -17.20
C ASP A 196 3.99 4.61 -17.67
N LYS A 197 5.09 4.46 -16.91
CA LYS A 197 6.19 3.54 -17.22
C LYS A 197 5.86 2.08 -16.90
N LEU A 198 4.76 1.85 -16.18
CA LEU A 198 4.27 0.52 -15.81
C LEU A 198 3.22 -0.02 -16.78
N LYS A 199 2.84 0.78 -17.78
CA LYS A 199 1.96 0.33 -18.86
C LYS A 199 2.77 -0.59 -19.80
N PRO A 200 2.17 -1.67 -20.31
CA PRO A 200 2.79 -2.52 -21.33
C PRO A 200 3.08 -1.76 -22.64
#